data_AF-A0A2G1BSY9-F1
#
_entry.id   AF-A0A2G1BSY9-F1
#
_cell.length_a   1.000
_cell.length_b   1.000
_cell.length_c   1.000
_cell.angle_alpha   90.00
_cell.angle_beta   90.00
_cell.angle_gamma   90.00
#
_symmetry.space_group_name_H-M   'P 1'
#
loop_
_entity.id
_entity.type
_entity.pdbx_description
1 polymer ?
#
loop_
_entity_poly.entity_id
_entity_poly.type
_entity_poly.pdbx_seq_one_letter_code
_entity_poly.pdbx_strand_id
1 'polypeptide(L)'
;MENIFRYYEFSEFFKDSSGTFQENEISFSELNKEHFLIFEKKDSQYNLYVSKYSSKKGIGKEPPEILELLVENYDKSIPEHRIVLRKYLY
;
A
#
# COMPACT_ATOMS: atom_id res chain seq x y z
N MET A 1 -13.35 3.78 3.69
CA MET A 1 -12.17 3.05 3.20
C MET A 1 -12.13 1.62 3.73
N GLU A 2 -12.55 1.36 4.98
CA GLU A 2 -12.48 0.05 5.65
C GLU A 2 -12.93 -1.17 4.82
N ASN A 3 -14.03 -1.08 4.08
CA ASN A 3 -14.52 -2.20 3.24
C ASN A 3 -13.56 -2.59 2.11
N ILE A 4 -12.77 -1.64 1.58
CA ILE A 4 -11.79 -1.92 0.51
C ILE A 4 -10.61 -2.68 1.08
N PHE A 5 -10.09 -2.23 2.22
CA PHE A 5 -8.96 -2.87 2.86
C PHE A 5 -9.28 -4.30 3.27
N ARG A 6 -10.46 -4.54 3.85
CA ARG A 6 -10.91 -5.90 4.19
C ARG A 6 -11.12 -6.77 2.95
N TYR A 7 -11.74 -6.23 1.89
CA TYR A 7 -12.02 -6.99 0.68
C TYR A 7 -10.75 -7.42 -0.07
N TYR A 8 -9.72 -6.58 -0.04
CA TYR A 8 -8.44 -6.83 -0.69
C TYR A 8 -7.34 -7.30 0.27
N GLU A 9 -7.72 -7.84 1.44
CA GLU A 9 -6.81 -8.47 2.41
C GLU A 9 -5.62 -7.59 2.85
N PHE A 10 -5.84 -6.29 2.93
CA PHE A 10 -4.88 -5.37 3.50
C PHE A 10 -4.72 -5.59 5.01
N SER A 11 -3.48 -5.45 5.48
CA SER A 11 -3.15 -5.50 6.91
C SER A 11 -3.85 -4.38 7.69
N GLU A 12 -3.87 -4.48 9.01
CA GLU A 12 -4.12 -3.30 9.85
C GLU A 12 -3.09 -2.21 9.54
N PHE A 13 -3.45 -0.96 9.80
CA PHE A 13 -2.52 0.15 9.69
C PHE A 13 -1.52 0.11 10.85
N PHE A 14 -0.25 0.27 10.53
CA PHE A 14 0.83 0.39 11.50
C PHE A 14 1.81 1.47 11.07
N LYS A 15 2.54 2.02 12.03
CA LYS A 15 3.49 3.10 11.78
C LYS A 15 4.70 2.60 10.99
N ASP A 16 5.07 3.31 9.92
CA ASP A 16 6.34 3.09 9.22
C ASP A 16 7.53 3.49 10.10
N SER A 17 8.55 2.65 10.10
CA SER A 17 9.86 2.89 10.73
C SER A 17 11.02 2.71 9.75
N SER A 18 10.75 2.44 8.47
CA SER A 18 11.77 2.29 7.43
C SER A 18 12.36 3.63 6.97
N GLY A 19 11.65 4.74 7.22
CA GLY A 19 11.96 6.07 6.70
C GLY A 19 11.43 6.32 5.28
N THR A 20 10.84 5.31 4.64
CA THR A 20 10.31 5.41 3.27
C THR A 20 9.04 6.24 3.21
N PHE A 21 8.14 6.05 4.17
CA PHE A 21 6.82 6.69 4.21
C PHE A 21 6.76 7.80 5.24
N GLN A 22 7.91 8.45 5.53
CA GLN A 22 8.00 9.59 6.45
C GLN A 22 7.31 9.34 7.81
N GLU A 23 7.45 8.12 8.35
CA GLU A 23 6.81 7.71 9.61
C GLU A 23 5.26 7.71 9.60
N ASN A 24 4.63 7.79 8.42
CA ASN A 24 3.19 7.68 8.27
C ASN A 24 2.70 6.26 8.56
N GLU A 25 1.39 6.13 8.84
CA GLU A 25 0.78 4.82 8.96
C GLU A 25 0.66 4.17 7.59
N ILE A 26 1.05 2.91 7.49
CA ILE A 26 0.94 2.11 6.27
C ILE A 26 0.14 0.84 6.52
N SER A 27 -0.47 0.34 5.45
CA SER A 27 -1.13 -0.96 5.39
C SER A 27 -0.74 -1.62 4.08
N PHE A 28 -0.57 -2.95 4.08
CA PHE A 28 -0.11 -3.66 2.88
C PHE A 28 -0.96 -4.88 2.54
N SER A 29 -0.96 -5.25 1.26
CA SER A 29 -1.49 -6.52 0.76
C SER A 29 -0.41 -7.23 -0.06
N GLU A 30 -0.35 -8.55 0.07
CA GLU A 30 0.61 -9.40 -0.66
C GLU A 30 0.08 -9.66 -2.08
N LEU A 31 0.87 -9.31 -3.11
CA LEU A 31 0.59 -9.69 -4.50
C LEU A 31 1.25 -11.03 -4.84
N ASN A 32 2.47 -11.20 -4.36
CA ASN A 32 3.24 -12.44 -4.39
C ASN A 32 4.35 -12.38 -3.33
N LYS A 33 5.26 -13.35 -3.33
CA LYS A 33 6.31 -13.48 -2.30
C LYS A 33 7.22 -12.25 -2.14
N GLU A 34 7.38 -11.45 -3.20
CA GLU A 34 8.29 -10.30 -3.22
C GLU A 34 7.58 -8.97 -3.50
N HIS A 35 6.34 -8.98 -4.02
CA HIS A 35 5.63 -7.77 -4.42
C HIS A 35 4.41 -7.51 -3.53
N PHE A 36 4.22 -6.25 -3.17
CA PHE A 36 3.20 -5.81 -2.22
C PHE A 36 2.57 -4.51 -2.69
N LEU A 37 1.25 -4.41 -2.52
CA LEU A 37 0.57 -3.11 -2.55
C LEU A 37 0.67 -2.48 -1.17
N ILE A 38 0.95 -1.17 -1.13
CA ILE A 38 1.01 -0.42 0.12
C ILE A 38 0.10 0.79 0.03
N PHE A 39 -0.79 0.93 1.01
CA PHE A 39 -1.46 2.18 1.30
C PHE A 39 -0.69 2.93 2.36
N GLU A 40 -0.24 4.14 2.03
CA GLU A 40 0.22 5.14 3.00
C GLU A 40 -0.95 6.03 3.38
N LYS A 41 -1.15 6.29 4.66
CA LYS A 41 -2.12 7.25 5.18
C LYS A 41 -1.39 8.51 5.62
N LYS A 42 -1.56 9.58 4.85
CA LYS A 42 -0.94 10.90 5.08
C LYS A 42 -2.02 11.96 5.16
N ASP A 43 -2.11 12.68 6.28
CA ASP A 43 -3.04 13.81 6.46
C ASP A 43 -4.51 13.52 6.05
N SER A 44 -5.01 12.31 6.38
CA SER A 44 -6.35 11.80 5.99
C SER A 44 -6.53 11.44 4.51
N GLN A 45 -5.47 11.52 3.71
CA GLN A 45 -5.40 11.03 2.34
C GLN A 45 -4.68 9.68 2.31
N TYR A 46 -4.94 8.92 1.25
CA TYR A 46 -4.37 7.59 1.06
C TYR A 46 -3.60 7.56 -0.25
N ASN A 47 -2.32 7.22 -0.21
CA ASN A 47 -1.52 7.00 -1.42
C ASN A 47 -1.34 5.50 -1.64
N LEU A 48 -1.54 5.04 -2.86
CA LEU A 48 -1.37 3.64 -3.23
C LEU A 48 -0.05 3.46 -3.99
N TYR A 49 0.76 2.52 -3.51
CA TYR A 49 2.03 2.14 -4.10
C TYR A 49 2.03 0.67 -4.48
N VAL A 50 2.85 0.32 -5.45
CA VAL A 50 3.41 -1.03 -5.60
C VAL A 50 4.84 -1.00 -5.13
N SER A 51 5.24 -2.07 -4.45
CA SER A 51 6.56 -2.17 -3.85
C SER A 51 7.13 -3.58 -3.99
N LYS A 52 8.46 -3.67 -3.94
CA LYS A 52 9.19 -4.93 -3.86
C LYS A 52 10.01 -4.98 -2.58
N TYR A 53 9.89 -6.08 -1.85
CA TYR A 53 10.71 -6.41 -0.68
C TYR A 53 11.20 -7.85 -0.79
N SER A 54 12.39 -8.15 -0.27
CA SER A 54 12.88 -9.53 -0.19
C SER A 54 12.01 -10.41 0.73
N SER A 55 11.27 -9.79 1.66
CA SER A 55 10.31 -10.46 2.53
C SER A 55 9.28 -9.47 3.09
N LYS A 56 8.04 -9.93 3.30
CA LYS A 56 6.99 -9.15 3.98
C LYS A 56 7.36 -8.65 5.38
N LYS A 57 8.35 -9.29 6.03
CA LYS A 57 8.83 -8.87 7.36
C LYS A 57 9.56 -7.52 7.35
N GLY A 58 10.08 -7.11 6.19
CA GLY A 58 10.78 -5.84 6.01
C GLY A 58 9.84 -4.64 5.79
N ILE A 59 8.57 -4.89 5.44
CA ILE A 59 7.60 -3.82 5.17
C ILE A 59 7.44 -2.95 6.42
N GLY A 60 7.70 -1.65 6.26
CA GLY A 60 7.64 -0.67 7.33
C GLY A 60 8.81 -0.70 8.33
N LYS A 61 9.87 -1.48 8.06
CA LYS A 61 11.09 -1.56 8.87
C LYS A 61 12.35 -1.28 8.08
N GLU A 62 12.38 -1.72 6.83
CA GLU A 62 13.48 -1.55 5.89
C GLU A 62 12.96 -0.82 4.65
N PRO A 63 13.79 -0.05 3.94
CA PRO A 63 13.39 0.52 2.66
C PRO A 63 13.09 -0.58 1.62
N PRO A 64 12.09 -0.40 0.75
CA PRO A 64 11.82 -1.33 -0.34
C PRO A 64 12.96 -1.36 -1.36
N GLU A 65 13.11 -2.50 -2.05
CA GLU A 65 13.99 -2.61 -3.22
C GLU A 65 13.46 -1.76 -4.40
N ILE A 66 12.14 -1.73 -4.56
CA ILE A 66 11.44 -0.96 -5.59
C ILE A 66 10.20 -0.33 -4.95
N LEU A 67 9.93 0.94 -5.24
CA LEU A 67 8.71 1.63 -4.85
C LEU A 67 8.22 2.49 -6.00
N GLU A 68 6.97 2.28 -6.41
CA GLU A 68 6.32 3.06 -7.45
C GLU A 68 4.94 3.53 -6.96
N LEU A 69 4.69 4.83 -7.10
CA LEU A 69 3.39 5.43 -6.79
C LEU A 69 2.41 5.10 -7.91
N LEU A 70 1.32 4.41 -7.57
CA LEU A 70 0.26 4.06 -8.52
C LEU A 70 -0.85 5.11 -8.54
N VAL A 71 -1.25 5.60 -7.36
CA VAL A 71 -2.33 6.58 -7.22
C VAL A 71 -2.02 7.47 -6.02
N GLU A 72 -1.94 8.77 -6.25
CA GLU A 72 -1.94 9.77 -5.19
C GLU A 72 -3.38 10.10 -4.78
N ASN A 73 -3.63 10.33 -3.49
CA ASN A 73 -4.94 10.73 -2.98
C ASN A 73 -6.08 9.80 -3.44
N TYR A 74 -5.85 8.50 -3.27
CA TYR A 74 -6.77 7.44 -3.61
C TYR A 74 -8.17 7.73 -3.07
N ASP A 75 -9.11 7.80 -4.00
CA ASP A 75 -10.54 7.94 -3.75
C ASP A 75 -11.28 6.77 -4.37
N LYS A 76 -11.95 5.99 -3.51
CA LYS A 76 -12.77 4.85 -3.90
C LYS A 76 -13.95 5.21 -4.80
N SER A 77 -14.36 6.47 -4.84
CA SER A 77 -15.48 6.97 -5.63
C SER A 77 -15.08 7.11 -7.10
N ILE A 78 -13.79 7.30 -7.37
CA ILE A 78 -13.21 7.44 -8.71
C ILE A 78 -13.00 6.05 -9.35
N PRO A 79 -13.65 5.74 -10.49
CA PRO A 79 -13.53 4.45 -11.16
C PRO A 79 -12.08 4.07 -11.52
N GLU A 80 -11.30 5.03 -12.00
CA GLU A 80 -9.92 4.86 -12.43
C GLU A 80 -9.04 4.32 -11.28
N HIS A 81 -9.23 4.87 -10.07
CA HIS A 81 -8.52 4.41 -8.87
C HIS A 81 -8.89 2.96 -8.52
N ARG A 82 -10.17 2.58 -8.66
CA ARG A 82 -10.61 1.19 -8.46
C ARG A 82 -10.04 0.24 -9.51
N ILE A 83 -9.91 0.70 -10.76
CA ILE A 83 -9.34 -0.10 -11.85
C ILE A 83 -7.88 -0.43 -11.56
N VAL A 84 -7.10 0.51 -11.02
CA VAL A 84 -5.71 0.26 -10.64
C VAL A 84 -5.60 -0.90 -9.65
N LEU A 85 -6.34 -0.88 -8.53
CA LEU A 85 -6.33 -2.01 -7.58
C LEU A 85 -6.65 -3.34 -8.24
N ARG A 86 -7.65 -3.36 -9.15
CA ARG A 86 -8.05 -4.58 -9.85
C ARG A 86 -6.96 -5.13 -10.75
N LYS A 87 -6.17 -4.28 -11.42
CA LYS A 87 -5.07 -4.70 -12.30
C LYS A 87 -3.95 -5.44 -11.59
N TYR A 88 -3.76 -5.19 -10.30
CA TYR A 88 -2.69 -5.83 -9.52
C TYR A 88 -3.18 -7.05 -8.73
N LEU A 89 -4.47 -7.12 -8.40
CA LEU A 89 -5.06 -8.17 -7.56
C LEU A 89 -5.84 -9.24 -8.35
N TYR A 90 -6.08 -9.05 -9.66
CA TYR A 90 -6.73 -10.00 -10.58
C TYR A 90 -6.00 -10.05 -11.91
#